data_AF-A0A7C5VAM1-F1
#
_entry.id   AF-A0A7C5VAM1-F1
#
_cell.length_a   1.000
_cell.length_b   1.000
_cell.length_c   1.000
_cell.angle_alpha   90.00
_cell.angle_beta   90.00
_cell.angle_gamma   90.00
#
_symmetry.space_group_name_H-M   'P 1'
#
loop_
_entity.id
_entity.type
_entity.pdbx_description
1 polymer ?
#
loop_
_entity_poly.entity_id
_entity_poly.type
_entity_poly.pdbx_seq_one_letter_code
_entity_poly.pdbx_strand_id
1 'polypeptide(L)'
;MCTFKWFITGLAVILMGCAGTRPVQESAGFNFDYQGHTYHIRSIIPKSMVGYNLLFLRKGDSVVRSAIDKDQNGRIDELTAGDWTMDQAQAVYQAGLEAARSRRVYYQIPLNRVYRTVDGKNEYILQTYSLAVGEIYNKLQVINKWMRQNQVVVLDFDADGLLNAFEDGKGSLNQYQQTYESILERGLREGFIVKTSAGKYEVAARR
;
A
#
# COMPACT_ATOMS: atom_id res chain seq x y z
N MET A 1 -64.51 11.84 -50.31
CA MET A 1 -63.58 10.80 -49.79
C MET A 1 -62.20 11.43 -49.75
N CYS A 2 -61.71 11.82 -48.56
CA CYS A 2 -60.64 11.13 -47.81
C CYS A 2 -59.36 10.97 -48.66
N THR A 3 -58.19 11.52 -48.31
CA THR A 3 -57.55 11.48 -47.00
C THR A 3 -56.47 12.55 -46.79
N PHE A 4 -56.38 12.92 -45.53
CA PHE A 4 -55.40 13.75 -44.83
C PHE A 4 -54.05 13.01 -44.76
N LYS A 5 -52.91 13.65 -45.06
CA LYS A 5 -51.58 13.10 -44.73
C LYS A 5 -50.79 14.10 -43.88
N TRP A 6 -50.72 13.76 -42.60
CA TRP A 6 -49.86 14.32 -41.58
C TRP A 6 -48.38 14.18 -41.98
N PHE A 7 -47.65 15.31 -42.06
CA PHE A 7 -46.20 15.29 -42.02
C PHE A 7 -45.78 15.21 -40.54
N ILE A 8 -45.30 14.03 -40.13
CA ILE A 8 -44.74 13.78 -38.81
C ILE A 8 -43.35 14.44 -38.76
N THR A 9 -43.25 15.53 -38.02
CA THR A 9 -41.98 16.18 -37.65
C THR A 9 -41.21 15.23 -36.73
N GLY A 10 -40.24 14.50 -37.29
CA GLY A 10 -39.34 13.63 -36.54
C GLY A 10 -38.37 14.45 -35.69
N LEU A 11 -38.69 14.58 -34.40
CA LEU A 11 -37.84 15.15 -33.37
C LEU A 11 -36.63 14.22 -33.15
N ALA A 12 -35.49 14.55 -33.77
CA ALA A 12 -34.21 13.89 -33.53
C ALA A 12 -33.71 14.30 -32.12
N VAL A 13 -34.07 13.51 -31.11
CA VAL A 13 -33.52 13.63 -29.75
C VAL A 13 -32.08 13.12 -29.77
N ILE A 14 -31.14 14.05 -29.87
CA ILE A 14 -29.71 13.79 -29.70
C ILE A 14 -29.47 13.51 -28.21
N LEU A 15 -29.45 12.23 -27.84
CA LEU A 15 -28.94 11.79 -26.54
C LEU A 15 -27.42 11.99 -26.53
N MET A 16 -26.98 13.18 -26.13
CA MET A 16 -25.60 13.41 -25.68
C MET A 16 -25.43 12.69 -24.34
N GLY A 17 -25.14 11.38 -24.41
CA GLY A 17 -24.61 10.65 -23.28
C GLY A 17 -23.22 11.21 -22.97
N CYS A 18 -23.12 12.06 -21.96
CA CYS A 18 -21.83 12.40 -21.35
C CYS A 18 -21.16 11.10 -20.92
N ALA A 19 -20.15 10.68 -21.68
CA ALA A 19 -19.23 9.64 -21.25
C ALA A 19 -18.58 10.12 -19.96
N GLY A 20 -19.06 9.61 -18.83
CA GLY A 20 -18.44 9.84 -17.54
C GLY A 20 -17.02 9.27 -17.59
N THR A 21 -16.04 10.14 -17.81
CA THR A 21 -14.63 9.81 -17.60
C THR A 21 -14.48 9.45 -16.14
N ARG A 22 -14.42 8.15 -15.85
CA ARG A 22 -13.98 7.66 -14.55
C ARG A 22 -12.59 8.25 -14.31
N PRO A 23 -12.32 8.87 -13.16
CA PRO A 23 -10.99 9.38 -12.88
C PRO A 23 -10.00 8.22 -13.01
N VAL A 24 -9.12 8.31 -14.01
CA VAL A 24 -8.02 7.37 -14.18
C VAL A 24 -7.14 7.58 -12.95
N GLN A 25 -7.10 6.59 -12.07
CA GLN A 25 -6.15 6.57 -10.97
C GLN A 25 -4.75 6.65 -11.60
N GLU A 26 -4.08 7.79 -11.43
CA GLU A 26 -2.74 8.04 -11.96
C GLU A 26 -1.79 6.97 -11.42
N SER A 27 -1.45 5.99 -12.26
CA SER A 27 -0.45 5.00 -11.92
C SER A 27 0.88 5.42 -12.51
N ALA A 28 1.80 5.80 -11.64
CA ALA A 28 3.21 5.90 -12.01
C ALA A 28 3.74 4.48 -12.19
N GLY A 29 4.24 4.17 -13.39
CA GLY A 29 4.85 2.88 -13.68
C GLY A 29 5.72 2.97 -14.92
N PHE A 30 6.64 2.01 -15.08
CA PHE A 30 7.54 1.98 -16.22
C PHE A 30 7.94 0.55 -16.59
N ASN A 31 8.33 0.38 -17.85
CA ASN A 31 8.83 -0.88 -18.38
C ASN A 31 10.36 -0.92 -18.34
N PHE A 32 10.92 -2.11 -18.09
CA PHE A 32 12.36 -2.36 -18.17
C PHE A 32 12.63 -3.79 -18.65
N ASP A 33 13.77 -3.98 -19.29
CA ASP A 33 14.17 -5.27 -19.81
C ASP A 33 15.17 -5.94 -18.85
N TYR A 34 14.96 -7.24 -18.62
CA TYR A 34 15.86 -8.06 -17.81
C TYR A 34 15.86 -9.48 -18.35
N GLN A 35 17.05 -10.03 -18.63
CA GLN A 35 17.24 -11.39 -19.13
C GLN A 35 16.34 -11.77 -20.33
N GLY A 36 16.15 -10.85 -21.28
CA GLY A 36 15.36 -11.09 -22.49
C GLY A 36 13.83 -11.00 -22.31
N HIS A 37 13.36 -10.51 -21.16
CA HIS A 37 11.95 -10.26 -20.90
C HIS A 37 11.70 -8.80 -20.50
N THR A 38 10.57 -8.24 -20.95
CA THR A 38 10.13 -6.90 -20.56
C THR A 38 9.20 -7.00 -19.36
N TYR A 39 9.66 -6.48 -18.23
CA TYR A 39 8.92 -6.38 -16.98
C TYR A 39 8.34 -4.98 -16.80
N HIS A 40 7.35 -4.88 -15.94
CA HIS A 40 6.74 -3.61 -15.55
C HIS A 40 6.74 -3.47 -14.03
N ILE A 41 7.17 -2.32 -13.53
CA ILE A 41 6.93 -1.90 -12.15
C ILE A 41 5.89 -0.80 -12.16
N ARG A 42 4.84 -0.97 -11.35
CA ARG A 42 3.77 0.01 -11.15
C ARG A 42 3.68 0.35 -9.68
N SER A 43 3.79 1.63 -9.34
CA SER A 43 3.44 2.15 -8.03
C SER A 43 1.94 2.45 -8.00
N ILE A 44 1.25 1.91 -7.00
CA ILE A 44 -0.14 2.21 -6.72
C ILE A 44 -0.18 3.01 -5.44
N ILE A 45 -0.59 4.28 -5.55
CA ILE A 45 -0.76 5.18 -4.42
C ILE A 45 -2.27 5.34 -4.21
N PRO A 46 -2.87 4.60 -3.27
CA PRO A 46 -4.26 4.84 -2.88
C PRO A 46 -4.40 6.21 -2.23
N LYS A 47 -5.65 6.72 -2.13
CA LYS A 47 -5.95 7.97 -1.41
C LYS A 47 -5.47 7.96 0.05
N SER A 48 -5.24 6.78 0.63
CA SER A 48 -4.68 6.62 1.97
C SER A 48 -3.18 6.98 2.05
N MET A 49 -2.51 7.32 0.95
CA MET A 49 -1.10 7.76 0.91
C MET A 49 -0.07 6.70 1.36
N VAL A 50 -0.47 5.42 1.45
CA VAL A 50 0.47 4.30 1.61
C VAL A 50 0.47 3.53 0.31
N GLY A 51 1.52 3.75 -0.49
CA GLY A 51 1.67 3.08 -1.77
C GLY A 51 2.26 1.68 -1.63
N TYR A 52 2.06 0.86 -2.65
CA TYR A 52 2.78 -0.39 -2.85
C TYR A 52 3.28 -0.45 -4.29
N ASN A 53 4.32 -1.24 -4.53
CA ASN A 53 4.85 -1.48 -5.86
C ASN A 53 4.46 -2.89 -6.32
N LEU A 54 3.91 -2.96 -7.53
CA LEU A 54 3.67 -4.21 -8.23
C LEU A 54 4.76 -4.42 -9.27
N LEU A 55 5.42 -5.57 -9.21
CA LEU A 55 6.25 -6.09 -10.29
C LEU A 55 5.44 -7.12 -11.06
N PHE A 56 5.34 -7.00 -12.38
CA PHE A 56 4.69 -8.03 -13.19
C PHE A 56 5.32 -8.21 -14.57
N LEU A 57 5.18 -9.43 -15.07
CA LEU A 57 5.48 -9.82 -16.45
C LEU A 57 4.16 -10.19 -17.14
N ARG A 58 3.91 -9.62 -18.31
CA ARG A 58 2.76 -9.95 -19.15
C ARG A 58 3.19 -10.73 -20.38
N LYS A 59 2.35 -11.68 -20.80
CA LYS A 59 2.40 -12.32 -22.12
C LYS A 59 1.03 -12.15 -22.76
N GLY A 60 0.91 -11.22 -23.72
CA GLY A 60 -0.39 -10.76 -24.22
C GLY A 60 -1.21 -10.13 -23.09
N ASP A 61 -2.46 -10.56 -22.93
CA ASP A 61 -3.39 -10.06 -21.92
C ASP A 61 -3.23 -10.73 -20.55
N SER A 62 -2.37 -11.75 -20.43
CA SER A 62 -2.20 -12.52 -19.19
C SER A 62 -0.98 -12.06 -18.40
N VAL A 63 -1.17 -11.87 -17.08
CA VAL A 63 -0.08 -11.72 -16.12
C VAL A 63 0.47 -13.11 -15.82
N VAL A 64 1.72 -13.37 -16.20
CA VAL A 64 2.37 -14.69 -16.02
C VAL A 64 3.27 -14.76 -14.81
N ARG A 65 3.74 -13.61 -14.31
CA ARG A 65 4.47 -13.48 -13.04
C ARG A 65 4.09 -12.16 -12.38
N SER A 66 3.90 -12.18 -11.07
CA SER A 66 3.52 -11.00 -10.28
C SER A 66 4.04 -11.08 -8.85
N ALA A 67 4.54 -9.97 -8.33
CA ALA A 67 5.10 -9.83 -7.00
C ALA A 67 4.83 -8.42 -6.44
N ILE A 68 4.82 -8.28 -5.12
CA ILE A 68 4.45 -7.06 -4.41
C ILE A 68 5.53 -6.67 -3.40
N ASP A 69 5.91 -5.39 -3.43
CA ASP A 69 6.61 -4.68 -2.36
C ASP A 69 5.56 -3.77 -1.69
N LYS A 70 5.10 -4.15 -0.51
CA LYS A 70 3.94 -3.58 0.18
C LYS A 70 4.24 -2.23 0.81
N ASP A 71 5.50 -1.92 1.07
CA ASP A 71 5.92 -0.70 1.77
C ASP A 71 6.90 0.15 0.96
N GLN A 72 7.15 -0.23 -0.29
CA GLN A 72 8.03 0.46 -1.22
C GLN A 72 9.48 0.58 -0.70
N ASN A 73 9.91 -0.33 0.18
CA ASN A 73 11.26 -0.33 0.75
C ASN A 73 12.32 -0.93 -0.20
N GLY A 74 11.87 -1.45 -1.35
CA GLY A 74 12.73 -2.10 -2.34
C GLY A 74 12.86 -3.61 -2.16
N ARG A 75 12.14 -4.22 -1.22
CA ARG A 75 12.11 -5.67 -1.00
C ARG A 75 10.74 -6.21 -1.39
N ILE A 76 10.72 -7.37 -2.03
CA ILE A 76 9.47 -8.08 -2.33
C ILE A 76 9.02 -8.78 -1.05
N ASP A 77 7.76 -8.57 -0.69
CA ASP A 77 7.11 -9.22 0.45
C ASP A 77 6.29 -10.45 0.02
N GLU A 78 5.74 -10.41 -1.19
CA GLU A 78 4.76 -11.41 -1.63
C GLU A 78 4.86 -11.73 -3.12
N LEU A 79 4.68 -13.01 -3.47
CA LEU A 79 4.50 -13.49 -4.84
C LEU A 79 3.03 -13.77 -5.08
N THR A 80 2.43 -13.10 -6.06
CA THR A 80 0.98 -13.19 -6.33
C THR A 80 0.63 -13.98 -7.58
N ALA A 81 1.58 -14.20 -8.49
CA ALA A 81 1.39 -15.08 -9.63
C ALA A 81 2.71 -15.61 -10.18
N GLY A 82 2.61 -16.76 -10.85
CA GLY A 82 3.67 -17.34 -11.68
C GLY A 82 4.63 -18.27 -10.93
N ASP A 83 5.39 -19.02 -11.73
CA ASP A 83 6.44 -19.89 -11.26
C ASP A 83 7.78 -19.13 -11.24
N TRP A 84 8.09 -18.58 -10.07
CA TRP A 84 9.38 -17.98 -9.71
C TRP A 84 9.56 -17.99 -8.18
N THR A 85 10.80 -18.03 -7.73
CA THR A 85 11.14 -17.96 -6.30
C THR A 85 11.20 -16.52 -5.81
N MET A 86 11.18 -16.33 -4.48
CA MET A 86 11.34 -15.00 -3.88
C MET A 86 12.64 -14.34 -4.33
N ASP A 87 13.74 -15.09 -4.37
CA ASP A 87 15.04 -14.57 -4.82
C ASP A 87 15.03 -14.14 -6.30
N GLN A 88 14.35 -14.90 -7.16
CA GLN A 88 14.19 -14.53 -8.58
C GLN A 88 13.37 -13.25 -8.73
N ALA A 89 12.25 -13.14 -8.02
CA ALA A 89 11.42 -11.94 -8.03
C ALA A 89 12.20 -10.73 -7.50
N GLN A 90 12.94 -10.90 -6.40
CA GLN A 90 13.77 -9.86 -5.81
C GLN A 90 14.87 -9.38 -6.75
N ALA A 91 15.54 -10.29 -7.47
CA ALA A 91 16.59 -9.94 -8.43
C ALA A 91 16.03 -9.11 -9.60
N VAL A 92 14.91 -9.52 -10.18
CA VAL A 92 14.22 -8.76 -11.24
C VAL A 92 13.79 -7.38 -10.71
N TYR A 93 13.24 -7.34 -9.51
CA TYR A 93 12.79 -6.09 -8.89
C TYR A 93 13.94 -5.10 -8.71
N GLN A 94 15.10 -5.55 -8.19
CA GLN A 94 16.28 -4.70 -8.03
C GLN A 94 16.79 -4.16 -9.37
N ALA A 95 16.84 -4.99 -10.41
CA ALA A 95 17.22 -4.54 -11.75
C ALA A 95 16.24 -3.46 -12.27
N GLY A 96 14.95 -3.61 -11.99
CA GLY A 96 13.95 -2.58 -12.27
C GLY A 96 14.20 -1.28 -11.51
N LEU A 97 14.42 -1.35 -10.19
CA LEU A 97 14.73 -0.16 -9.38
C LEU A 97 15.99 0.56 -9.86
N GLU A 98 17.03 -0.18 -10.27
CA GLU A 98 18.23 0.40 -10.87
C GLU A 98 17.94 1.06 -12.23
N ALA A 99 17.13 0.44 -13.08
CA ALA A 99 16.66 1.04 -14.33
C ALA A 99 15.82 2.31 -14.09
N ALA A 100 15.02 2.34 -13.02
CA ALA A 100 14.25 3.53 -12.64
C ALA A 100 15.17 4.69 -12.23
N ARG A 101 16.19 4.39 -11.40
CA ARG A 101 17.17 5.37 -10.92
C ARG A 101 17.98 5.95 -12.07
N SER A 102 18.46 5.11 -13.00
CA SER A 102 19.24 5.56 -14.16
C SER A 102 18.41 6.47 -15.09
N ARG A 103 17.10 6.23 -15.21
CA ARG A 103 16.16 7.05 -15.98
C ARG A 103 15.60 8.26 -15.22
N ARG A 104 15.98 8.47 -13.95
CA ARG A 104 15.45 9.52 -13.07
C ARG A 104 13.92 9.51 -12.95
N VAL A 105 13.31 8.31 -13.06
CA VAL A 105 11.86 8.09 -12.84
C VAL A 105 11.60 7.44 -11.48
N TYR A 106 12.64 7.23 -10.68
CA TYR A 106 12.55 6.74 -9.31
C TYR A 106 12.19 7.88 -8.36
N TYR A 107 11.01 7.79 -7.75
CA TYR A 107 10.58 8.67 -6.68
C TYR A 107 10.33 7.83 -5.43
N GLN A 108 11.10 8.05 -4.38
CA GLN A 108 10.83 7.46 -3.09
C GLN A 108 9.74 8.29 -2.42
N ILE A 109 8.56 7.71 -2.28
CA ILE A 109 7.47 8.36 -1.55
C ILE A 109 7.76 8.10 -0.07
N PRO A 110 7.95 9.15 0.75
CA PRO A 110 8.10 8.95 2.17
C PRO A 110 6.82 8.29 2.71
N LEU A 111 6.99 7.18 3.44
CA LEU A 111 5.91 6.53 4.17
C LEU A 111 5.45 7.51 5.25
N ASN A 112 4.46 8.36 4.94
CA ASN A 112 4.04 9.46 5.80
C ASN A 112 3.15 9.02 6.98
N ARG A 113 3.04 7.72 7.24
CA ARG A 113 2.22 7.13 8.32
C ARG A 113 3.08 6.44 9.36
N VAL A 114 4.03 7.19 9.90
CA VAL A 114 4.89 6.75 11.00
C VAL A 114 4.67 7.66 12.20
N TYR A 115 4.28 7.06 13.32
CA TYR A 115 4.23 7.71 14.61
C TYR A 115 5.36 7.19 15.48
N ARG A 116 6.22 8.08 15.94
CA ARG A 116 7.35 7.76 16.82
C ARG A 116 7.11 8.36 18.19
N THR A 117 7.30 7.56 19.22
CA THR A 117 7.23 8.03 20.60
C THR A 117 8.25 7.35 21.48
N VAL A 118 8.48 7.91 22.66
CA VAL A 118 9.48 7.42 23.62
C VAL A 118 8.83 7.32 24.98
N ASP A 119 9.09 6.21 25.67
CA ASP A 119 8.79 6.04 27.09
C ASP A 119 9.96 5.32 27.78
N GLY A 120 10.53 6.00 28.78
CA GLY A 120 11.74 5.57 29.47
C GLY A 120 12.89 5.19 28.52
N LYS A 121 13.27 3.91 28.56
CA LYS A 121 14.39 3.35 27.78
C LYS A 121 13.98 2.82 26.40
N ASN A 122 12.70 2.91 26.03
CA ASN A 122 12.19 2.33 24.80
C ASN A 122 11.77 3.44 23.82
N GLU A 123 12.12 3.25 22.55
CA GLU A 123 11.51 3.93 21.42
C GLU A 123 10.43 3.04 20.82
N TYR A 124 9.32 3.64 20.45
CA TYR A 124 8.19 2.98 19.82
C TYR A 124 7.94 3.61 18.46
N ILE A 125 7.85 2.77 17.44
CA ILE A 125 7.54 3.19 16.08
C ILE A 125 6.29 2.44 15.67
N LEU A 126 5.18 3.16 15.56
CA LEU A 126 3.94 2.65 15.01
C LEU A 126 3.83 3.07 13.54
N GLN A 127 3.58 2.10 12.68
CA GLN A 127 3.40 2.33 11.25
C GLN A 127 2.09 1.69 10.78
N THR A 128 1.31 2.43 9.99
CA THR A 128 0.11 1.89 9.34
C THR A 128 0.43 1.59 7.88
N TYR A 129 0.12 0.37 7.46
CA TYR A 129 0.27 -0.11 6.10
C TYR A 129 -1.10 -0.26 5.45
N SER A 130 -1.22 0.06 4.16
CA SER A 130 -2.42 -0.22 3.37
C SER A 130 -2.11 -1.29 2.34
N LEU A 131 -2.87 -2.38 2.36
CA LEU A 131 -2.84 -3.43 1.36
C LEU A 131 -3.62 -3.01 0.11
N ALA A 132 -3.39 -3.73 -0.99
CA ALA A 132 -3.96 -3.45 -2.30
C ALA A 132 -5.50 -3.37 -2.33
N VAL A 133 -6.17 -4.09 -1.43
CA VAL A 133 -7.63 -4.21 -1.37
C VAL A 133 -8.27 -3.21 -0.38
N GLY A 134 -7.46 -2.29 0.17
CA GLY A 134 -7.94 -1.28 1.14
C GLY A 134 -7.98 -1.78 2.59
N GLU A 135 -7.61 -3.03 2.83
CA GLU A 135 -7.28 -3.52 4.16
C GLU A 135 -6.05 -2.78 4.68
N ILE A 136 -6.02 -2.53 5.99
CA ILE A 136 -4.90 -1.88 6.65
C ILE A 136 -4.45 -2.73 7.82
N TYR A 137 -3.16 -2.69 8.12
CA TYR A 137 -2.61 -3.28 9.32
C TYR A 137 -1.61 -2.32 9.97
N ASN A 138 -1.42 -2.50 11.26
CA ASN A 138 -0.46 -1.74 12.05
C ASN A 138 0.73 -2.62 12.42
N LYS A 139 1.92 -2.03 12.34
CA LYS A 139 3.17 -2.62 12.84
C LYS A 139 3.70 -1.75 13.96
N LEU A 140 3.86 -2.34 15.14
CA LEU A 140 4.54 -1.70 16.26
C LEU A 140 5.94 -2.30 16.39
N GLN A 141 6.96 -1.46 16.23
CA GLN A 141 8.33 -1.78 16.57
C GLN A 141 8.68 -1.18 17.93
N VAL A 142 9.19 -2.02 18.82
CA VAL A 142 9.67 -1.65 20.16
C VAL A 142 11.19 -1.79 20.17
N ILE A 143 11.90 -0.69 20.39
CA ILE A 143 13.37 -0.66 20.36
C ILE A 143 13.88 -0.24 21.73
N ASN A 144 14.67 -1.11 22.37
CA ASN A 144 15.40 -0.69 23.56
C ASN A 144 16.56 0.24 23.17
N LYS A 145 16.51 1.52 23.56
CA LYS A 145 17.51 2.53 23.15
C LYS A 145 18.94 2.22 23.60
N TRP A 146 19.11 1.49 24.69
CA TRP A 146 20.43 1.13 25.22
C TRP A 146 21.02 -0.10 24.57
N MET A 147 20.17 -1.07 24.22
CA MET A 147 20.63 -2.34 23.66
C MET A 147 20.54 -2.43 22.14
N ARG A 148 19.75 -1.56 21.47
CA ARG A 148 19.46 -1.38 20.01
C ARG A 148 19.20 -2.64 19.16
N GLN A 149 19.87 -3.75 19.43
CA GLN A 149 19.69 -5.09 18.88
C GLN A 149 18.45 -5.81 19.45
N ASN A 150 17.95 -5.39 20.62
CA ASN A 150 16.69 -5.89 21.15
C ASN A 150 15.53 -5.09 20.56
N GLN A 151 15.16 -5.46 19.34
CA GLN A 151 13.93 -5.02 18.71
C GLN A 151 12.87 -6.12 18.81
N VAL A 152 11.63 -5.72 19.02
CA VAL A 152 10.47 -6.61 18.89
C VAL A 152 9.49 -5.94 17.95
N VAL A 153 8.95 -6.72 17.01
CA VAL A 153 7.99 -6.25 16.03
C VAL A 153 6.72 -7.06 16.18
N VAL A 154 5.61 -6.38 16.46
CA VAL A 154 4.29 -6.98 16.63
C VAL A 154 3.29 -6.37 15.66
N LEU A 155 2.32 -7.17 15.23
CA LEU A 155 1.37 -6.85 14.18
C LEU A 155 -0.06 -6.84 14.72
N ASP A 156 -0.83 -5.86 14.27
CA ASP A 156 -2.29 -5.76 14.36
C ASP A 156 -2.80 -5.77 12.92
N PHE A 157 -3.15 -6.97 12.43
CA PHE A 157 -3.53 -7.25 11.04
C PHE A 157 -4.77 -6.50 10.59
N ASP A 158 -5.64 -6.18 11.53
CA ASP A 158 -6.91 -5.55 11.29
C ASP A 158 -6.88 -4.06 11.60
N ALA A 159 -5.77 -3.51 12.10
CA ALA A 159 -5.71 -2.17 12.64
C ALA A 159 -6.84 -1.86 13.66
N ASP A 160 -7.36 -2.85 14.37
CA ASP A 160 -8.50 -2.69 15.29
C ASP A 160 -8.08 -2.42 16.75
N GLY A 161 -6.77 -2.34 16.97
CA GLY A 161 -6.16 -2.13 18.28
C GLY A 161 -5.77 -3.42 18.99
N LEU A 162 -5.95 -4.60 18.37
CA LEU A 162 -5.59 -5.89 18.95
C LEU A 162 -4.38 -6.49 18.23
N LEU A 163 -3.32 -6.80 18.98
CA LEU A 163 -2.14 -7.46 18.43
C LEU A 163 -2.44 -8.95 18.13
N ASN A 164 -2.09 -9.40 16.93
CA ASN A 164 -2.33 -10.76 16.47
C ASN A 164 -1.06 -11.62 16.44
N ALA A 165 0.10 -11.05 16.12
CA ALA A 165 1.31 -11.82 15.86
C ALA A 165 2.62 -11.05 16.13
N PHE A 166 3.70 -11.81 16.28
CA PHE A 166 5.07 -11.30 16.21
C PHE A 166 5.59 -11.45 14.79
N GLU A 167 6.19 -10.39 14.25
CA GLU A 167 7.00 -10.45 13.03
C GLU A 167 8.47 -10.71 13.37
N ASP A 168 8.98 -10.11 14.45
CA ASP A 168 10.35 -10.27 14.94
C ASP A 168 10.40 -10.20 16.47
N GLY A 169 11.37 -10.88 17.07
CA GLY A 169 11.55 -10.99 18.51
C GLY A 169 10.67 -12.06 19.17
N LYS A 170 10.65 -12.05 20.51
CA LYS A 170 9.89 -13.01 21.33
C LYS A 170 9.25 -12.31 22.53
N GLY A 171 8.13 -12.83 23.02
CA GLY A 171 7.47 -12.37 24.23
C GLY A 171 6.00 -12.81 24.28
N SER A 172 5.22 -12.17 25.14
CA SER A 172 3.77 -12.40 25.25
C SER A 172 3.00 -11.28 24.56
N LEU A 173 2.05 -11.63 23.68
CA LEU A 173 1.17 -10.63 23.04
C LEU A 173 0.45 -9.79 24.10
N ASN A 174 -0.03 -10.39 25.20
CA ASN A 174 -0.69 -9.66 26.28
C ASN A 174 0.19 -8.58 26.93
N GLN A 175 1.50 -8.81 27.03
CA GLN A 175 2.43 -7.81 27.57
C GLN A 175 2.60 -6.63 26.60
N TYR A 176 2.70 -6.91 25.30
CA TYR A 176 2.79 -5.87 24.28
C TYR A 176 1.46 -5.16 24.03
N GLN A 177 0.33 -5.83 24.26
CA GLN A 177 -1.01 -5.28 24.08
C GLN A 177 -1.23 -4.03 24.94
N GLN A 178 -0.88 -4.10 26.23
CA GLN A 178 -0.98 -2.93 27.13
C GLN A 178 -0.11 -1.76 26.66
N THR A 179 1.09 -2.05 26.17
CA THR A 179 1.99 -1.03 25.62
C THR A 179 1.43 -0.43 24.34
N TYR A 180 0.88 -1.26 23.46
CA TYR A 180 0.27 -0.85 22.21
C TYR A 180 -0.94 0.06 22.45
N GLU A 181 -1.85 -0.32 23.37
CA GLU A 181 -2.98 0.50 23.78
C GLU A 181 -2.54 1.88 24.30
N SER A 182 -1.53 1.92 25.17
CA SER A 182 -0.98 3.19 25.68
C SER A 182 -0.44 4.09 24.55
N ILE A 183 0.22 3.50 23.55
CA ILE A 183 0.74 4.21 22.37
C ILE A 183 -0.41 4.71 21.50
N LEU A 184 -1.45 3.89 21.27
CA LEU A 184 -2.64 4.27 20.52
C LEU A 184 -3.35 5.46 21.17
N GLU A 185 -3.61 5.37 22.48
CA GLU A 185 -4.24 6.45 23.26
C GLU A 185 -3.42 7.73 23.23
N ARG A 186 -2.10 7.62 23.42
CA ARG A 186 -1.20 8.77 23.33
C ARG A 186 -1.23 9.40 21.95
N GLY A 187 -1.11 8.60 20.90
CA GLY A 187 -1.14 9.08 19.51
C GLY A 187 -2.49 9.68 19.13
N LEU A 188 -3.61 9.16 19.64
CA LEU A 188 -4.94 9.77 19.50
C LEU A 188 -5.00 11.15 20.16
N ARG A 189 -4.55 11.27 21.42
CA ARG A 189 -4.53 12.56 22.14
C ARG A 189 -3.66 13.60 21.46
N GLU A 190 -2.52 13.17 20.91
CA GLU A 190 -1.56 14.05 20.23
C GLU A 190 -1.91 14.30 18.74
N GLY A 191 -2.98 13.69 18.21
CA GLY A 191 -3.40 13.83 16.82
C GLY A 191 -2.41 13.22 15.80
N PHE A 192 -1.60 12.24 16.23
CA PHE A 192 -0.77 11.44 15.32
C PHE A 192 -1.48 10.18 14.83
N ILE A 193 -2.49 9.72 15.56
CA ILE A 193 -3.33 8.58 15.20
C ILE A 193 -4.77 9.09 15.09
N VAL A 194 -5.50 8.55 14.13
CA VAL A 194 -6.94 8.76 13.97
C VAL A 194 -7.65 7.43 14.11
N LYS A 195 -8.85 7.45 14.70
CA LYS A 195 -9.76 6.30 14.68
C LYS A 195 -10.81 6.53 13.60
N THR A 196 -10.87 5.64 12.63
CA THR A 196 -11.83 5.72 11.53
C THR A 196 -13.25 5.42 12.02
N SER A 197 -14.25 5.73 11.19
CA SER A 197 -15.65 5.35 11.46
C SER A 197 -15.86 3.83 11.51
N ALA A 198 -14.96 3.04 10.91
CA ALA A 198 -14.97 1.58 10.97
C ALA A 198 -14.29 1.04 12.25
N GLY A 199 -13.87 1.92 13.17
CA GLY A 199 -13.20 1.54 14.42
C GLY A 199 -11.71 1.25 14.29
N LYS A 200 -11.12 1.50 13.12
CA LYS A 200 -9.72 1.18 12.80
C LYS A 200 -8.78 2.31 13.23
N TYR A 201 -7.61 1.99 13.77
CA TYR A 201 -6.58 2.94 14.15
C TYR A 201 -5.59 3.14 13.01
N GLU A 202 -5.42 4.38 12.58
CA GLU A 202 -4.50 4.74 11.51
C GLU A 202 -3.55 5.83 11.96
N VAL A 203 -2.26 5.69 11.70
CA VAL A 203 -1.35 6.83 11.79
C VAL A 203 -1.73 7.85 10.72
N ALA A 204 -1.92 9.09 11.15
CA ALA A 204 -2.31 10.19 10.28
C ALA A 204 -1.21 10.48 9.25
N ALA A 205 -1.59 10.62 7.99
CA ALA A 205 -0.67 11.07 6.95
C ALA A 205 -0.31 12.54 7.20
N ARG A 206 0.95 12.81 7.57
CA ARG A 206 1.45 14.18 7.72
C ARG A 206 2.08 14.64 6.41
N ARG A 207 1.82 15.90 6.03
CA ARG A 207 2.41 16.56 4.86
C ARG A 207 3.74 17.18 5.23
#